data_AF-A0A8H5D028-F1
#
_entry.id   AF-A0A8H5D028-F1
#
_cell.length_a   1.000
_cell.length_b   1.000
_cell.length_c   1.000
_cell.angle_alpha   90.00
_cell.angle_beta   90.00
_cell.angle_gamma   90.00
#
_symmetry.space_group_name_H-M   'P 1'
#
loop_
_entity.id
_entity.type
_entity.pdbx_description
1 polymer ?
#
loop_
_entity_poly.entity_id
_entity_poly.type
_entity_poly.pdbx_seq_one_letter_code
_entity_poly.pdbx_strand_id
1 'polypeptide(L)'
;MNIAACKRARDSTETRQKHSNTPRRLARNFNLRHATRPPLAPTRFYSTHLFRIGSTSSAGFDKVRVGMDIKVMGEDKVALGSGGISTFDRKNKQWAPQNTWVLELARSNSGLSSLGDGLLSAVKKHKTHHWSIEPSLKGITLTEYEGHLRTLNCKAMRYDKWLMQHTTDSSGTEHEYENHLSEFCRSDSLAIRFVYNALACFINEKTPVTEWQWDENDYEYVASLAQALGHNKSLGMKELVWGSRPNTSIEWTKEKAFVAYAVCVYMRKKEERVKAGLADEDEEADTMNDKTVLRSMLNLKNRENPFAWMDNSRCGL
;
A
#
# COMPACT_ATOMS: atom_id res chain seq x y z
N MET A 1 -70.43 -18.83 12.02
CA MET A 1 -70.64 -17.71 12.97
C MET A 1 -69.33 -16.94 12.99
N ASN A 2 -69.05 -15.93 12.17
CA ASN A 2 -69.73 -14.67 11.82
C ASN A 2 -69.83 -13.65 12.98
N ILE A 3 -69.43 -12.39 12.68
CA ILE A 3 -69.56 -11.10 13.42
C ILE A 3 -68.38 -10.76 14.36
N ALA A 4 -67.80 -9.56 14.45
CA ALA A 4 -67.70 -8.31 13.66
C ALA A 4 -66.68 -7.42 14.43
N ALA A 5 -65.72 -6.74 13.79
CA ALA A 5 -65.73 -5.34 13.33
C ALA A 5 -65.74 -4.20 14.39
N CYS A 6 -64.75 -3.29 14.29
CA CYS A 6 -64.84 -1.83 14.50
C CYS A 6 -63.44 -1.20 14.24
N LYS A 7 -63.12 -0.62 13.08
CA LYS A 7 -63.40 0.75 12.58
C LYS A 7 -63.20 1.88 13.62
N ARG A 8 -62.19 2.73 13.38
CA ARG A 8 -62.40 4.19 13.17
C ARG A 8 -61.18 4.88 12.55
N ALA A 9 -61.47 5.60 11.47
CA ALA A 9 -60.63 6.56 10.79
C ALA A 9 -60.74 7.94 11.46
N ARG A 10 -59.79 8.84 11.18
CA ARG A 10 -60.05 10.27 10.97
C ARG A 10 -58.93 10.92 10.17
N ASP A 11 -59.30 11.38 8.99
CA ASP A 11 -58.66 12.43 8.21
C ASP A 11 -58.67 13.78 8.94
N SER A 12 -57.70 14.64 8.63
CA SER A 12 -57.98 16.02 8.27
C SER A 12 -56.76 16.70 7.61
N THR A 13 -56.98 17.04 6.35
CA THR A 13 -56.28 17.96 5.45
C THR A 13 -56.12 19.38 6.00
N GLU A 14 -55.05 20.08 5.64
CA GLU A 14 -55.17 21.51 5.26
C GLU A 14 -54.04 22.00 4.34
N THR A 15 -54.40 22.96 3.50
CA THR A 15 -53.75 23.39 2.25
C THR A 15 -53.59 24.91 2.30
N ARG A 16 -52.44 25.49 1.93
CA ARG A 16 -52.31 26.85 1.32
C ARG A 16 -50.84 27.18 1.02
N GLN A 17 -50.40 27.21 -0.24
CA GLN A 17 -50.42 28.29 -1.25
C GLN A 17 -49.65 29.59 -0.93
N LYS A 18 -48.54 29.76 -1.68
CA LYS A 18 -48.02 30.93 -2.42
C LYS A 18 -47.80 32.27 -1.67
N HIS A 19 -46.57 32.80 -1.78
CA HIS A 19 -46.31 34.12 -2.36
C HIS A 19 -44.84 34.30 -2.79
N SER A 20 -44.68 34.80 -4.01
CA SER A 20 -43.47 35.34 -4.63
C SER A 20 -42.99 36.62 -3.93
N ASN A 21 -41.69 36.92 -3.98
CA ASN A 21 -41.20 38.24 -4.41
C ASN A 21 -39.67 38.29 -4.53
N THR A 22 -39.23 38.53 -5.77
CA THR A 22 -37.88 38.90 -6.17
C THR A 22 -37.75 40.42 -6.17
N PRO A 23 -36.67 41.01 -5.64
CA PRO A 23 -36.22 42.32 -6.11
C PRO A 23 -34.86 42.23 -6.80
N ARG A 24 -34.85 42.70 -8.06
CA ARG A 24 -33.65 43.17 -8.78
C ARG A 24 -32.99 44.29 -7.99
N ARG A 25 -31.68 44.20 -7.73
CA ARG A 25 -30.82 45.37 -7.52
C ARG A 25 -29.46 45.22 -8.20
N LEU A 26 -29.35 45.97 -9.29
CA LEU A 26 -28.24 46.84 -9.71
C LEU A 26 -26.80 46.32 -9.53
N ALA A 27 -26.21 46.06 -10.70
CA ALA A 27 -24.80 45.98 -10.95
C ALA A 27 -24.02 47.19 -10.39
N ARG A 28 -22.94 46.90 -9.67
CA ARG A 28 -21.78 47.79 -9.57
C ARG A 28 -20.55 47.00 -9.97
N ASN A 29 -20.07 47.32 -11.17
CA ASN A 29 -18.76 46.92 -11.69
C ASN A 29 -17.68 47.60 -10.83
N PHE A 30 -17.02 46.82 -9.97
CA PHE A 30 -15.71 47.19 -9.42
C PHE A 30 -14.65 46.31 -10.08
N ASN A 31 -14.03 46.86 -11.13
CA ASN A 31 -12.84 46.29 -11.76
C ASN A 31 -11.61 46.61 -10.87
N LEU A 32 -11.35 45.78 -9.87
CA LEU A 32 -10.05 45.70 -9.21
C LEU A 32 -9.23 44.62 -9.92
N ARG A 33 -8.46 45.03 -10.92
CA ARG A 33 -7.40 44.20 -11.51
C ARG A 33 -6.25 44.10 -10.51
N HIS A 34 -6.41 43.29 -9.47
CA HIS A 34 -5.26 42.73 -8.78
C HIS A 34 -4.65 41.69 -9.70
N ALA A 35 -3.47 42.01 -10.24
CA ALA A 35 -2.57 41.03 -10.83
C ALA A 35 -2.15 40.05 -9.72
N THR A 36 -3.01 39.06 -9.47
CA THR A 36 -2.66 37.88 -8.71
C THR A 36 -1.70 37.09 -9.59
N ARG A 37 -0.41 37.33 -9.38
CA ARG A 37 0.66 36.45 -9.86
C ARG A 37 0.23 35.04 -9.44
N PRO A 38 0.02 34.10 -10.38
CA PRO A 38 -0.39 32.75 -10.01
C PRO A 38 0.64 32.24 -9.00
N PRO A 39 0.21 31.66 -7.85
CA PRO A 39 1.15 31.04 -6.93
C PRO A 39 1.96 30.04 -7.76
N LEU A 40 3.28 30.23 -7.78
CA LEU A 40 4.19 29.26 -8.39
C LEU A 40 3.83 27.92 -7.76
N ALA A 41 3.34 26.99 -8.60
CA ALA A 41 3.03 25.65 -8.14
C ALA A 41 4.29 25.12 -7.43
N PRO A 42 4.17 24.56 -6.21
CA PRO A 42 5.33 24.05 -5.50
C PRO A 42 6.03 23.05 -6.42
N THR A 43 7.25 23.36 -6.81
CA THR A 43 8.13 22.45 -7.53
C THR A 43 8.28 21.23 -6.64
N ARG A 44 7.61 20.13 -6.99
CA ARG A 44 7.75 18.87 -6.28
C ARG A 44 9.15 18.36 -6.57
N PHE A 45 10.08 18.64 -5.67
CA PHE A 45 11.36 17.95 -5.67
C PHE A 45 11.11 16.49 -5.31
N TYR A 46 11.29 15.61 -6.29
CA TYR A 46 11.33 14.18 -6.04
C TYR A 46 12.67 13.85 -5.38
N SER A 47 12.68 12.83 -4.52
CA SER A 47 13.92 12.39 -3.89
C SER A 47 14.95 12.00 -4.94
N THR A 48 16.18 12.47 -4.74
CA THR A 48 17.33 12.07 -5.56
C THR A 48 17.96 10.78 -5.06
N HIS A 49 17.44 10.18 -3.98
CA HIS A 49 18.02 9.02 -3.33
C HIS A 49 16.94 7.97 -3.03
N LEU A 50 17.25 6.71 -3.30
CA LEU A 50 16.45 5.56 -2.91
C LEU A 50 17.22 4.73 -1.89
N PHE A 51 16.58 4.45 -0.76
CA PHE A 51 17.10 3.69 0.36
C PHE A 51 16.48 2.30 0.37
N ARG A 52 17.27 1.30 0.75
CA ARG A 52 16.83 -0.08 0.93
C ARG A 52 17.70 -0.75 1.99
N ILE A 53 17.13 -1.65 2.80
CA ILE A 53 17.95 -2.52 3.64
C ILE A 53 18.50 -3.68 2.79
N GLY A 54 19.76 -4.01 3.00
CA GLY A 54 20.46 -5.12 2.38
C GLY A 54 21.32 -5.85 3.40
N SER A 55 22.38 -6.48 2.89
CA SER A 55 23.44 -7.08 3.70
C SER A 55 24.63 -6.14 3.82
N THR A 56 25.67 -6.53 4.54
CA THR A 56 26.93 -5.78 4.61
C THR A 56 27.69 -5.71 3.28
N SER A 57 27.35 -6.59 2.32
CA SER A 57 28.05 -6.76 1.04
C SER A 57 27.21 -6.48 -0.21
N SER A 58 25.88 -6.36 -0.09
CA SER A 58 24.99 -6.09 -1.23
C SER A 58 23.68 -5.45 -0.79
N ALA A 59 23.17 -4.51 -1.63
CA ALA A 59 21.86 -3.90 -1.49
C ALA A 59 20.69 -4.86 -1.77
N GLY A 60 20.95 -5.96 -2.50
CA GLY A 60 19.96 -6.99 -2.79
C GLY A 60 18.77 -6.51 -3.64
N PHE A 61 19.02 -5.62 -4.62
CA PHE A 61 18.00 -5.23 -5.60
C PHE A 61 17.57 -6.39 -6.48
N ASP A 62 18.45 -7.36 -6.72
CA ASP A 62 18.21 -8.54 -7.55
C ASP A 62 17.45 -9.67 -6.83
N LYS A 63 17.10 -9.50 -5.56
CA LYS A 63 16.30 -10.47 -4.79
C LYS A 63 14.81 -10.37 -5.10
N VAL A 64 14.44 -10.61 -6.35
CA VAL A 64 13.06 -10.53 -6.84
C VAL A 64 12.33 -11.83 -6.58
N ARG A 65 11.11 -11.77 -6.01
CA ARG A 65 10.25 -12.95 -5.83
C ARG A 65 9.07 -12.94 -6.79
N VAL A 66 9.00 -13.95 -7.64
CA VAL A 66 7.87 -14.17 -8.55
C VAL A 66 6.62 -14.52 -7.73
N GLY A 67 5.52 -13.83 -7.98
CA GLY A 67 4.26 -14.03 -7.25
C GLY A 67 4.13 -13.20 -5.96
N MET A 68 5.17 -12.47 -5.58
CA MET A 68 5.16 -11.49 -4.47
C MET A 68 5.55 -10.09 -4.96
N ASP A 69 6.78 -9.92 -5.47
CA ASP A 69 7.29 -8.62 -5.92
C ASP A 69 6.81 -8.28 -7.33
N ILE A 70 6.72 -9.28 -8.20
CA ILE A 70 6.31 -9.14 -9.61
C ILE A 70 5.45 -10.32 -10.04
N LYS A 71 4.69 -10.13 -11.12
CA LYS A 71 4.04 -11.24 -11.85
C LYS A 71 4.82 -11.56 -13.11
N VAL A 72 5.09 -12.84 -13.31
CA VAL A 72 5.61 -13.38 -14.58
C VAL A 72 4.44 -14.01 -15.35
N MET A 73 4.43 -13.79 -16.65
CA MET A 73 3.45 -14.32 -17.60
C MET A 73 4.17 -15.22 -18.61
N GLY A 74 3.45 -16.21 -19.15
CA GLY A 74 3.86 -16.96 -20.35
C GLY A 74 5.35 -17.25 -20.43
N GLU A 75 5.96 -16.85 -21.55
CA GLU A 75 7.39 -17.00 -21.91
C GLU A 75 8.37 -16.26 -20.98
N ASP A 76 8.26 -16.43 -19.66
CA ASP A 76 9.11 -15.81 -18.64
C ASP A 76 9.10 -14.26 -18.66
N LYS A 77 8.02 -13.66 -19.17
CA LYS A 77 7.91 -12.21 -19.34
C LYS A 77 7.35 -11.54 -18.09
N VAL A 78 8.03 -10.53 -17.58
CA VAL A 78 7.55 -9.74 -16.45
C VAL A 78 6.36 -8.88 -16.88
N ALA A 79 5.25 -8.97 -16.15
CA ALA A 79 4.08 -8.15 -16.40
C ALA A 79 4.34 -6.69 -16.01
N LEU A 80 4.20 -5.79 -16.99
CA LEU A 80 4.37 -4.36 -16.78
C LEU A 80 3.36 -3.84 -15.74
N GLY A 81 3.82 -3.01 -14.80
CA GLY A 81 2.98 -2.44 -13.74
C GLY A 81 2.45 -3.45 -12.72
N SER A 82 2.93 -4.69 -12.73
CA SER A 82 2.58 -5.69 -11.72
C SER A 82 3.25 -5.40 -10.37
N GLY A 83 4.40 -4.73 -10.39
CA GLY A 83 5.18 -4.42 -9.20
C GLY A 83 6.65 -4.26 -9.53
N GLY A 84 7.49 -4.49 -8.53
CA GLY A 84 8.92 -4.32 -8.60
C GLY A 84 9.56 -4.38 -7.22
N ILE A 85 10.82 -3.97 -7.12
CA ILE A 85 11.56 -4.02 -5.85
C ILE A 85 11.26 -2.79 -5.00
N SER A 86 10.97 -3.02 -3.72
CA SER A 86 10.65 -1.95 -2.78
C SER A 86 11.90 -1.15 -2.39
N THR A 87 11.78 0.16 -2.46
CA THR A 87 12.77 1.15 -2.03
C THR A 87 12.04 2.32 -1.38
N PHE A 88 12.79 3.22 -0.75
CA PHE A 88 12.20 4.31 0.04
C PHE A 88 12.93 5.62 -0.21
N ASP A 89 12.24 6.75 -0.19
CA ASP A 89 12.90 8.05 -0.39
C ASP A 89 13.61 8.59 0.86
N ARG A 90 13.54 7.85 1.97
CA ARG A 90 14.22 8.14 3.23
C ARG A 90 14.71 6.83 3.85
N LYS A 91 15.69 6.90 4.74
CA LYS A 91 16.15 5.78 5.54
C LYS A 91 15.19 5.59 6.73
N ASN A 92 14.78 4.36 7.04
CA ASN A 92 14.13 4.09 8.32
C ASN A 92 15.17 4.23 9.46
N LYS A 93 14.83 4.96 10.53
CA LYS A 93 15.68 5.16 11.72
C LYS A 93 16.21 3.86 12.31
N GLN A 94 15.40 2.81 12.28
CA GLN A 94 15.72 1.49 12.83
C GLN A 94 16.72 0.71 11.97
N TRP A 95 16.95 1.13 10.72
CA TRP A 95 17.92 0.45 9.86
C TRP A 95 19.35 0.81 10.23
N ALA A 96 20.16 -0.22 10.45
CA ALA A 96 21.57 -0.06 10.74
C ALA A 96 22.32 0.53 9.51
N PRO A 97 23.13 1.59 9.67
CA PRO A 97 23.85 2.21 8.56
C PRO A 97 24.67 1.24 7.70
N GLN A 98 25.34 0.26 8.33
CA GLN A 98 26.16 -0.75 7.65
C GLN A 98 25.36 -1.78 6.83
N ASN A 99 24.03 -1.84 7.00
CA ASN A 99 23.14 -2.70 6.23
C ASN A 99 22.21 -1.89 5.33
N THR A 100 22.31 -0.57 5.35
CA THR A 100 21.47 0.31 4.53
C THR A 100 22.23 0.71 3.28
N TRP A 101 21.56 0.70 2.14
CA TRP A 101 22.13 1.07 0.86
C TRP A 101 21.36 2.23 0.23
N VAL A 102 22.09 3.10 -0.45
CA VAL A 102 21.60 4.28 -1.16
C VAL A 102 21.85 4.09 -2.65
N LEU A 103 20.81 4.24 -3.45
CA LEU A 103 20.90 4.38 -4.90
C LEU A 103 20.62 5.83 -5.26
N GLU A 104 21.64 6.51 -5.78
CA GLU A 104 21.51 7.86 -6.31
C GLU A 104 20.77 7.84 -7.65
N LEU A 105 19.71 8.66 -7.74
CA LEU A 105 18.95 8.87 -8.95
C LEU A 105 19.48 10.11 -9.68
N ALA A 106 19.63 10.01 -10.99
CA ALA A 106 19.79 11.20 -11.83
C ALA A 106 18.57 12.11 -11.61
N ARG A 107 18.82 13.42 -11.42
CA ARG A 107 17.75 14.41 -11.19
C ARG A 107 16.75 14.37 -12.35
N SER A 108 15.51 14.00 -12.05
CA SER A 108 14.38 14.00 -13.00
C SER A 108 13.23 14.81 -12.42
N ASN A 109 12.65 15.71 -13.22
CA ASN A 109 11.52 16.54 -12.82
C ASN A 109 10.17 15.82 -12.87
N SER A 110 10.13 14.54 -13.30
CA SER A 110 8.88 13.86 -13.71
C SER A 110 8.33 12.83 -12.72
N GLY A 111 8.99 12.58 -11.59
CA GLY A 111 8.56 11.53 -10.63
C GLY A 111 8.72 10.10 -11.14
N LEU A 112 9.13 9.94 -12.40
CA LEU A 112 9.80 8.77 -12.94
C LEU A 112 11.27 9.13 -13.14
N SER A 113 12.16 8.33 -12.56
CA SER A 113 13.57 8.35 -12.91
C SER A 113 13.88 7.08 -13.67
N SER A 114 14.26 7.24 -14.94
CA SER A 114 14.83 6.15 -15.74
C SER A 114 16.08 5.64 -15.03
N LEU A 115 16.15 4.32 -14.82
CA LEU A 115 17.26 3.66 -14.15
C LEU A 115 18.03 2.80 -15.15
N GLY A 116 19.35 3.01 -15.22
CA GLY A 116 20.21 2.34 -16.19
C GLY A 116 19.88 2.78 -17.63
N ASP A 117 19.75 1.81 -18.53
CA ASP A 117 19.58 2.03 -19.98
C ASP A 117 18.12 2.34 -20.38
N GLY A 118 17.28 2.80 -19.44
CA GLY A 118 15.86 3.06 -19.69
C GLY A 118 14.93 1.87 -19.50
N LEU A 119 15.48 0.71 -19.14
CA LEU A 119 14.74 -0.54 -19.00
C LEU A 119 14.04 -0.68 -17.64
N LEU A 120 14.51 0.07 -16.63
CA LEU A 120 13.91 0.15 -15.31
C LEU A 120 13.43 1.58 -15.01
N SER A 121 12.43 1.71 -14.15
CA SER A 121 11.95 2.99 -13.65
C SER A 121 11.73 2.93 -12.14
N ALA A 122 12.11 4.00 -11.44
CA ALA A 122 11.67 4.24 -10.09
C ALA A 122 10.29 4.92 -10.11
N VAL A 123 9.28 4.26 -9.54
CA VAL A 123 7.89 4.71 -9.52
C VAL A 123 7.47 5.00 -8.09
N LYS A 124 7.12 6.25 -7.77
CA LYS A 124 6.59 6.63 -6.45
C LYS A 124 5.21 6.01 -6.24
N LYS A 125 5.00 5.35 -5.10
CA LYS A 125 3.74 4.68 -4.77
C LYS A 125 2.96 5.43 -3.68
N HIS A 126 1.66 5.57 -3.91
CA HIS A 126 0.64 5.89 -2.91
C HIS A 126 0.90 7.10 -2.00
N LYS A 127 1.55 8.18 -2.46
CA LYS A 127 1.88 9.36 -1.61
C LYS A 127 2.60 9.01 -0.30
N THR A 128 3.31 7.89 -0.25
CA THR A 128 4.13 7.46 0.90
C THR A 128 5.61 7.70 0.61
N HIS A 129 6.48 7.23 1.52
CA HIS A 129 7.91 7.15 1.30
C HIS A 129 8.31 5.99 0.37
N HIS A 130 7.37 5.10 -0.01
CA HIS A 130 7.65 3.94 -0.85
C HIS A 130 7.81 4.30 -2.34
N TRP A 131 8.83 3.70 -2.92
CA TRP A 131 9.13 3.68 -4.35
C TRP A 131 9.32 2.24 -4.80
N SER A 132 8.87 1.93 -6.01
CA SER A 132 9.03 0.63 -6.63
C SER A 132 9.98 0.76 -7.82
N ILE A 133 11.01 -0.07 -7.90
CA ILE A 133 11.84 -0.20 -9.10
C ILE A 133 11.19 -1.24 -10.00
N GLU A 134 10.53 -0.77 -11.06
CA GLU A 134 9.68 -1.57 -11.95
C GLU A 134 10.30 -1.67 -13.35
N PRO A 135 9.97 -2.71 -14.12
CA PRO A 135 10.26 -2.70 -15.54
C PRO A 135 9.56 -1.53 -16.23
N SER A 136 10.26 -0.87 -17.15
CA SER A 136 9.72 0.25 -17.94
C SER A 136 9.13 -0.20 -19.27
N LEU A 137 9.55 -1.36 -19.79
CA LEU A 137 9.15 -1.89 -21.08
C LEU A 137 8.39 -3.20 -20.96
N LYS A 138 7.47 -3.44 -21.90
CA LYS A 138 6.81 -4.73 -22.05
C LYS A 138 7.78 -5.76 -22.64
N GLY A 139 7.60 -7.02 -22.26
CA GLY A 139 8.27 -8.15 -22.90
C GLY A 139 9.67 -8.46 -22.38
N ILE A 140 10.17 -7.71 -21.40
CA ILE A 140 11.39 -8.05 -20.68
C ILE A 140 11.21 -9.38 -19.93
N THR A 141 12.18 -10.26 -20.07
CA THR A 141 12.22 -11.54 -19.35
C THR A 141 12.58 -11.34 -17.88
N LEU A 142 12.27 -12.32 -17.03
CA LEU A 142 12.69 -12.28 -15.63
C LEU A 142 14.21 -12.18 -15.51
N THR A 143 14.93 -12.97 -16.31
CA THR A 143 16.40 -13.00 -16.33
C THR A 143 17.00 -11.63 -16.70
N GLU A 144 16.46 -10.96 -17.70
CA GLU A 144 16.88 -9.60 -18.08
C GLU A 144 16.60 -8.61 -16.95
N TYR A 145 15.39 -8.64 -16.39
CA TYR A 145 15.00 -7.77 -15.27
C TYR A 145 15.95 -7.91 -14.08
N GLU A 146 16.24 -9.14 -13.66
CA GLU A 146 17.23 -9.43 -12.61
C GLU A 146 18.63 -8.96 -12.99
N GLY A 147 19.04 -9.11 -14.26
CA GLY A 147 20.32 -8.60 -14.77
C GLY A 147 20.46 -7.08 -14.62
N HIS A 148 19.41 -6.33 -14.93
CA HIS A 148 19.41 -4.88 -14.73
C HIS A 148 19.42 -4.50 -13.25
N LEU A 149 18.71 -5.24 -12.39
CA LEU A 149 18.75 -5.02 -10.94
C LEU A 149 20.14 -5.33 -10.34
N ARG A 150 20.83 -6.37 -10.83
CA ARG A 150 22.24 -6.63 -10.46
C ARG A 150 23.15 -5.46 -10.82
N THR A 151 22.92 -4.82 -11.96
CA THR A 151 23.65 -3.60 -12.33
C THR A 151 23.41 -2.46 -11.33
N LEU A 152 22.19 -2.34 -10.78
CA LEU A 152 21.89 -1.36 -9.72
C LEU A 152 22.61 -1.68 -8.41
N ASN A 153 22.78 -2.95 -8.03
CA ASN A 153 23.58 -3.32 -6.86
C ASN A 153 25.01 -2.76 -6.95
N CYS A 154 25.62 -2.82 -8.13
CA CYS A 154 26.98 -2.29 -8.34
C CYS A 154 27.07 -0.76 -8.26
N LYS A 155 25.95 -0.06 -8.48
CA LYS A 155 25.85 1.40 -8.43
C LYS A 155 25.47 1.92 -7.05
N ALA A 156 24.85 1.09 -6.23
CA ALA A 156 24.43 1.47 -4.90
C ALA A 156 25.62 1.59 -3.95
N MET A 157 25.52 2.55 -3.03
CA MET A 157 26.53 2.82 -2.02
C MET A 157 25.98 2.49 -0.64
N ARG A 158 26.81 1.86 0.20
CA ARG A 158 26.45 1.62 1.61
C ARG A 158 26.32 2.96 2.35
N TYR A 159 25.30 3.10 3.18
CA TYR A 159 24.89 4.38 3.77
C TYR A 159 25.95 4.98 4.70
N ASP A 160 26.67 4.15 5.46
CA ASP A 160 27.80 4.59 6.29
C ASP A 160 28.92 5.26 5.46
N LYS A 161 29.24 4.72 4.29
CA LYS A 161 30.21 5.32 3.35
C LYS A 161 29.65 6.57 2.68
N TRP A 162 28.38 6.53 2.31
CA TRP A 162 27.69 7.68 1.72
C TRP A 162 27.69 8.87 2.70
N LEU A 163 27.40 8.62 3.98
CA LEU A 163 27.49 9.64 5.03
C LEU A 163 28.89 10.26 5.10
N MET A 164 29.95 9.45 5.13
CA MET A 164 31.32 9.97 5.18
C MET A 164 31.68 10.90 4.01
N GLN A 165 31.11 10.66 2.83
CA GLN A 165 31.33 11.49 1.64
C GLN A 165 30.51 12.79 1.65
N HIS A 166 29.42 12.85 2.42
CA HIS A 166 28.46 13.95 2.39
C HIS A 166 28.38 14.74 3.72
N THR A 167 29.09 14.32 4.78
CA THR A 167 29.10 14.97 6.09
C THR A 167 29.88 16.29 6.16
N THR A 168 30.57 16.71 5.10
CA THR A 168 31.32 17.99 5.11
C THR A 168 30.45 19.24 4.94
N ASP A 169 29.22 19.13 4.40
CA ASP A 169 28.50 20.33 3.92
C ASP A 169 27.15 20.65 4.55
N SER A 170 26.53 19.86 5.43
CA SER A 170 25.27 20.27 6.08
C SER A 170 24.90 19.50 7.35
N SER A 171 24.56 20.24 8.40
CA SER A 171 23.79 19.78 9.55
C SER A 171 22.38 19.36 9.09
N GLY A 172 22.15 18.07 8.89
CA GLY A 172 20.87 17.60 8.34
C GLY A 172 20.51 16.18 8.75
N THR A 173 19.91 16.03 9.92
CA THR A 173 19.15 14.86 10.40
C THR A 173 17.90 14.54 9.53
N GLU A 174 17.81 15.08 8.31
CA GLU A 174 16.59 15.09 7.48
C GLU A 174 16.33 13.79 6.71
N HIS A 175 17.23 12.81 6.76
CA HIS A 175 17.13 11.59 5.95
C HIS A 175 16.45 10.42 6.64
N GLU A 176 16.05 10.58 7.91
CA GLU A 176 15.47 9.47 8.67
C GLU A 176 13.99 9.66 9.01
N TYR A 177 13.23 8.58 8.97
CA TYR A 177 11.84 8.53 9.43
C TYR A 177 11.58 7.26 10.25
N GLU A 178 10.50 7.26 11.01
CA GLU A 178 10.04 6.10 11.74
C GLU A 178 8.61 5.77 11.31
N ASN A 179 8.41 4.54 10.85
CA ASN A 179 7.10 4.04 10.48
C ASN A 179 6.44 3.39 11.69
N HIS A 180 5.85 4.23 12.54
CA HIS A 180 4.94 3.75 13.59
C HIS A 180 3.50 3.78 13.07
N LEU A 181 2.83 2.63 13.10
CA LEU A 181 1.40 2.55 12.80
C LEU A 181 0.62 2.66 14.10
N SER A 182 -0.35 3.57 14.13
CA SER A 182 -1.35 3.57 15.20
C SER A 182 -2.08 2.23 15.20
N GLU A 183 -2.41 1.71 16.38
CA GLU A 183 -3.16 0.45 16.53
C GLU A 183 -4.55 0.52 15.88
N PHE A 184 -5.12 1.73 15.76
CA PHE A 184 -6.48 1.94 15.26
C PHE A 184 -6.52 2.88 14.05
N CYS A 185 -7.33 2.50 13.05
CA CYS A 185 -7.71 3.37 11.95
C CYS A 185 -9.03 4.10 12.25
N ARG A 186 -9.08 5.42 12.04
CA ARG A 186 -10.30 6.24 12.18
C ARG A 186 -11.10 6.37 10.87
N SER A 187 -10.99 5.40 9.96
CA SER A 187 -11.75 5.42 8.71
C SER A 187 -13.23 5.10 8.95
N ASP A 188 -14.13 5.80 8.25
CA ASP A 188 -15.57 5.51 8.28
C ASP A 188 -15.91 4.17 7.60
N SER A 189 -15.01 3.67 6.74
CA SER A 189 -15.17 2.38 6.10
C SER A 189 -14.76 1.26 7.06
N LEU A 190 -15.75 0.42 7.42
CA LEU A 190 -15.50 -0.81 8.18
C LEU A 190 -14.39 -1.64 7.55
N ALA A 191 -14.41 -1.80 6.21
CA ALA A 191 -13.42 -2.60 5.50
C ALA A 191 -11.99 -2.07 5.62
N ILE A 192 -11.83 -0.75 5.51
CA ILE A 192 -10.52 -0.12 5.72
C ILE A 192 -10.05 -0.36 7.15
N ARG A 193 -10.93 -0.22 8.15
CA ARG A 193 -10.53 -0.42 9.56
C ARG A 193 -10.04 -1.85 9.83
N PHE A 194 -10.79 -2.86 9.39
CA PHE A 194 -10.39 -4.26 9.59
C PHE A 194 -9.05 -4.57 8.92
N VAL A 195 -8.88 -4.21 7.65
CA VAL A 195 -7.64 -4.50 6.93
C VAL A 195 -6.47 -3.70 7.51
N TYR A 196 -6.65 -2.41 7.79
CA TYR A 196 -5.62 -1.60 8.42
C TYR A 196 -5.18 -2.19 9.76
N ASN A 197 -6.13 -2.55 10.64
CA ASN A 197 -5.81 -3.08 11.97
C ASN A 197 -5.04 -4.40 11.86
N ALA A 198 -5.44 -5.30 10.96
CA ALA A 198 -4.71 -6.53 10.69
C ALA A 198 -3.26 -6.27 10.24
N LEU A 199 -3.06 -5.30 9.33
CA LEU A 199 -1.71 -4.91 8.90
C LEU A 199 -0.91 -4.24 10.03
N ALA A 200 -1.54 -3.38 10.84
CA ALA A 200 -0.91 -2.71 11.97
C ALA A 200 -0.44 -3.73 13.01
N CYS A 201 -1.28 -4.70 13.39
CA CYS A 201 -0.88 -5.80 14.27
C CYS A 201 0.26 -6.63 13.66
N PHE A 202 0.16 -6.99 12.38
CA PHE A 202 1.21 -7.73 11.68
C PHE A 202 2.58 -7.02 11.74
N ILE A 203 2.60 -5.70 11.52
CA ILE A 203 3.81 -4.86 11.57
C ILE A 203 4.31 -4.66 13.00
N ASN A 204 3.45 -4.22 13.91
CA ASN A 204 3.84 -3.84 15.27
C ASN A 204 4.35 -5.06 16.05
N GLU A 205 3.78 -6.24 15.81
CA GLU A 205 4.24 -7.49 16.43
C GLU A 205 5.40 -8.15 15.66
N LYS A 206 5.84 -7.57 14.53
CA LYS A 206 6.85 -8.14 13.61
C LYS A 206 6.62 -9.64 13.37
N THR A 207 5.38 -9.98 13.02
CA THR A 207 4.94 -11.38 12.96
C THR A 207 5.80 -12.15 11.95
N PRO A 208 6.56 -13.17 12.40
CA PRO A 208 7.50 -13.87 11.53
C PRO A 208 6.81 -14.49 10.32
N VAL A 209 7.43 -14.31 9.16
CA VAL A 209 7.04 -14.94 7.90
C VAL A 209 8.21 -15.79 7.45
N THR A 210 8.07 -17.10 7.57
CA THR A 210 9.14 -18.06 7.24
C THR A 210 9.16 -18.39 5.76
N GLU A 211 8.02 -18.27 5.08
CA GLU A 211 7.91 -18.43 3.64
C GLU A 211 8.41 -17.16 2.93
N TRP A 212 8.77 -17.24 1.65
CA TRP A 212 9.13 -16.06 0.83
C TRP A 212 10.35 -15.23 1.26
N GLN A 213 11.17 -15.69 2.21
CA GLN A 213 12.37 -14.95 2.66
C GLN A 213 12.06 -13.50 3.05
N TRP A 214 10.99 -13.30 3.82
CA TRP A 214 10.51 -11.98 4.22
C TRP A 214 11.57 -11.19 4.99
N ASP A 215 11.76 -9.91 4.65
CA ASP A 215 12.78 -9.05 5.26
C ASP A 215 12.22 -7.73 5.81
N GLU A 216 13.09 -6.86 6.33
CA GLU A 216 12.67 -5.55 6.86
C GLU A 216 12.13 -4.60 5.78
N ASN A 217 12.53 -4.75 4.51
CA ASN A 217 11.94 -3.96 3.41
C ASN A 217 10.47 -4.33 3.21
N ASP A 218 10.12 -5.59 3.45
CA ASP A 218 8.76 -6.09 3.29
C ASP A 218 7.84 -5.58 4.40
N TYR A 219 8.29 -5.61 5.65
CA TYR A 219 7.57 -4.96 6.75
C TYR A 219 7.42 -3.46 6.50
N GLU A 220 8.47 -2.79 6.03
CA GLU A 220 8.43 -1.37 5.72
C GLU A 220 7.44 -1.05 4.58
N TYR A 221 7.37 -1.94 3.58
CA TYR A 221 6.41 -1.82 2.50
C TYR A 221 4.98 -2.02 2.97
N VAL A 222 4.71 -3.07 3.76
CA VAL A 222 3.38 -3.29 4.33
C VAL A 222 2.94 -2.14 5.25
N ALA A 223 3.87 -1.55 6.00
CA ALA A 223 3.60 -0.34 6.78
C ALA A 223 3.19 0.84 5.88
N SER A 224 3.88 1.02 4.75
CA SER A 224 3.53 2.02 3.74
C SER A 224 2.14 1.76 3.14
N LEU A 225 1.77 0.50 2.89
CA LEU A 225 0.43 0.15 2.40
C LEU A 225 -0.67 0.45 3.44
N ALA A 226 -0.42 0.16 4.72
CA ALA A 226 -1.35 0.50 5.80
C ALA A 226 -1.54 2.02 5.89
N GLN A 227 -0.46 2.81 5.84
CA GLN A 227 -0.55 4.28 5.81
C GLN A 227 -1.31 4.80 4.59
N ALA A 228 -1.03 4.25 3.42
CA ALA A 228 -1.73 4.59 2.18
C ALA A 228 -3.23 4.31 2.24
N LEU A 229 -3.61 3.19 2.87
CA LEU A 229 -4.99 2.76 3.01
C LEU A 229 -5.75 3.57 4.07
N GLY A 230 -5.16 3.75 5.25
CA GLY A 230 -5.84 4.35 6.41
C GLY A 230 -5.70 5.87 6.51
N HIS A 231 -4.48 6.38 6.44
CA HIS A 231 -4.15 7.77 6.79
C HIS A 231 -4.14 8.68 5.55
N ASN A 232 -3.39 8.28 4.52
CA ASN A 232 -3.18 9.10 3.33
C ASN A 232 -4.31 8.95 2.30
N LYS A 233 -5.13 7.89 2.45
CA LYS A 233 -6.26 7.54 1.58
C LYS A 233 -5.90 7.53 0.09
N SER A 234 -4.65 7.18 -0.20
CA SER A 234 -4.07 7.13 -1.54
C SER A 234 -4.19 5.75 -2.19
N LEU A 235 -4.44 4.72 -1.38
CA LEU A 235 -4.72 3.35 -1.81
C LEU A 235 -6.17 3.01 -1.45
N GLY A 236 -6.99 2.68 -2.45
CA GLY A 236 -8.40 2.32 -2.22
C GLY A 236 -8.60 0.82 -1.96
N MET A 237 -9.59 0.45 -1.14
CA MET A 237 -9.93 -0.97 -0.88
C MET A 237 -10.13 -1.80 -2.15
N LYS A 238 -10.79 -1.24 -3.18
CA LYS A 238 -11.03 -1.90 -4.48
C LYS A 238 -9.75 -2.34 -5.22
N GLU A 239 -8.60 -1.75 -4.87
CA GLU A 239 -7.30 -2.11 -5.43
C GLU A 239 -6.71 -3.33 -4.73
N LEU A 240 -7.22 -3.68 -3.55
CA LEU A 240 -6.74 -4.79 -2.72
C LEU A 240 -7.61 -6.06 -2.84
N VAL A 241 -8.82 -5.94 -3.38
CA VAL A 241 -9.75 -7.07 -3.53
C VAL A 241 -9.43 -7.92 -4.77
N TRP A 242 -9.37 -9.24 -4.60
CA TRP A 242 -9.19 -10.22 -5.68
C TRP A 242 -10.48 -10.37 -6.51
N GLY A 243 -10.39 -10.58 -7.83
CA GLY A 243 -11.58 -10.75 -8.70
C GLY A 243 -12.41 -9.50 -8.95
N SER A 244 -12.04 -8.33 -8.40
CA SER A 244 -12.88 -7.13 -8.49
C SER A 244 -12.86 -6.42 -9.85
N ARG A 245 -12.04 -6.88 -10.80
CA ARG A 245 -11.92 -6.23 -12.12
C ARG A 245 -12.00 -7.28 -13.23
N PRO A 246 -13.21 -7.66 -13.67
CA PRO A 246 -13.42 -8.76 -14.61
C PRO A 246 -12.83 -8.55 -16.02
N ASN A 247 -12.22 -7.41 -16.35
CA ASN A 247 -11.76 -7.09 -17.71
C ASN A 247 -10.43 -6.31 -17.78
N THR A 248 -9.63 -6.27 -16.70
CA THR A 248 -8.29 -5.64 -16.76
C THR A 248 -7.20 -6.69 -16.79
N SER A 249 -6.29 -6.62 -17.77
CA SER A 249 -5.18 -7.56 -17.94
C SER A 249 -4.20 -7.64 -16.75
N ILE A 250 -4.27 -6.68 -15.81
CA ILE A 250 -3.46 -6.66 -14.59
C ILE A 250 -4.39 -6.81 -13.39
N GLU A 251 -4.90 -8.04 -13.21
CA GLU A 251 -5.69 -8.38 -12.03
C GLU A 251 -4.82 -8.48 -10.76
N TRP A 252 -3.59 -8.97 -10.93
CA TRP A 252 -2.61 -9.16 -9.87
C TRP A 252 -1.72 -7.92 -9.75
N THR A 253 -1.51 -7.42 -8.54
CA THR A 253 -0.50 -6.40 -8.24
C THR A 253 0.26 -6.77 -6.97
N LYS A 254 1.46 -6.19 -6.82
CA LYS A 254 2.27 -6.32 -5.62
C LYS A 254 1.51 -5.91 -4.35
N GLU A 255 0.74 -4.83 -4.39
CA GLU A 255 -0.07 -4.39 -3.23
C GLU A 255 -1.07 -5.47 -2.80
N LYS A 256 -1.80 -6.05 -3.76
CA LYS A 256 -2.74 -7.15 -3.46
C LYS A 256 -2.02 -8.33 -2.85
N ALA A 257 -0.87 -8.71 -3.41
CA ALA A 257 -0.13 -9.87 -2.95
C ALA A 257 0.36 -9.69 -1.50
N PHE A 258 1.01 -8.57 -1.21
CA PHE A 258 1.53 -8.28 0.13
C PHE A 258 0.42 -8.12 1.18
N VAL A 259 -0.68 -7.42 0.85
CA VAL A 259 -1.81 -7.28 1.80
C VAL A 259 -2.47 -8.63 2.04
N ALA A 260 -2.77 -9.39 0.99
CA ALA A 260 -3.38 -10.71 1.14
C ALA A 260 -2.51 -11.64 1.96
N TYR A 261 -1.20 -11.66 1.69
CA TYR A 261 -0.26 -12.50 2.42
C TYR A 261 -0.17 -12.11 3.91
N ALA A 262 0.07 -10.83 4.20
CA ALA A 262 0.19 -10.33 5.57
C ALA A 262 -1.10 -10.58 6.38
N VAL A 263 -2.27 -10.36 5.77
CA VAL A 263 -3.57 -10.65 6.41
C VAL A 263 -3.77 -12.14 6.64
N CYS A 264 -3.39 -13.01 5.69
CA CYS A 264 -3.44 -14.46 5.89
C CYS A 264 -2.54 -14.91 7.04
N VAL A 265 -1.32 -14.37 7.15
CA VAL A 265 -0.40 -14.66 8.27
C VAL A 265 -0.98 -14.18 9.60
N TYR A 266 -1.51 -12.95 9.65
CA TYR A 266 -2.18 -12.42 10.84
C TYR A 266 -3.31 -13.33 11.32
N MET A 267 -4.23 -13.71 10.42
CA MET A 267 -5.34 -14.61 10.76
C MET A 267 -4.84 -15.97 11.27
N ARG A 268 -3.85 -16.56 10.60
CA ARG A 268 -3.25 -17.85 10.99
C ARG A 268 -2.64 -17.79 12.40
N LYS A 269 -1.88 -16.73 12.72
CA LYS A 269 -1.31 -16.52 14.05
C LYS A 269 -2.39 -16.44 15.14
N LYS A 270 -3.45 -15.67 14.89
CA LYS A 270 -4.59 -15.56 15.82
C LYS A 270 -5.29 -16.91 16.01
N GLU A 271 -5.53 -17.64 14.93
CA GLU A 271 -6.08 -18.99 15.01
C GLU A 271 -5.19 -19.99 15.78
N GLU A 272 -3.88 -19.92 15.62
CA GLU A 272 -2.93 -20.78 16.34
C GLU A 272 -2.96 -20.50 17.84
N ARG A 273 -3.09 -19.24 18.26
CA ARG A 273 -3.27 -18.86 19.67
C ARG A 273 -4.56 -19.45 20.25
N VAL A 274 -5.68 -19.34 19.53
CA VAL A 274 -6.97 -19.93 19.94
C VAL A 274 -6.83 -21.45 20.08
N LYS A 275 -6.25 -22.13 19.08
CA LYS A 275 -6.03 -23.60 19.11
C LYS A 275 -5.13 -24.05 20.26
N ALA A 276 -4.19 -23.22 20.66
CA ALA A 276 -3.29 -23.49 21.78
C ALA A 276 -3.97 -23.28 23.15
N GLY A 277 -5.25 -22.87 23.19
CA GLY A 277 -5.96 -22.58 24.44
C GLY A 277 -5.45 -21.31 25.14
N LEU A 278 -4.83 -20.39 24.38
CA LEU A 278 -4.29 -19.13 24.89
C LEU A 278 -5.27 -17.95 24.77
N ALA A 279 -6.50 -18.22 24.31
CA ALA A 279 -7.58 -17.25 24.13
C ALA A 279 -8.77 -17.66 25.00
N ASP A 280 -9.51 -16.69 25.52
CA ASP A 280 -10.82 -16.93 26.13
C ASP A 280 -11.92 -17.04 25.06
N GLU A 281 -13.16 -17.32 25.50
CA GLU A 281 -14.32 -17.50 24.62
C GLU A 281 -14.58 -16.25 23.76
N ASP A 282 -14.39 -15.06 24.34
CA ASP A 282 -14.58 -13.79 23.66
C ASP A 282 -13.51 -13.57 22.58
N GLU A 283 -12.23 -13.80 22.87
CA GLU A 283 -11.15 -13.68 21.88
C GLU A 283 -11.27 -14.75 20.77
N GLU A 284 -11.78 -15.95 21.08
CA GLU A 284 -12.09 -16.96 20.06
C GLU A 284 -13.20 -16.48 19.12
N ALA A 285 -14.30 -15.96 19.67
CA ALA A 285 -15.41 -15.43 18.89
C ALA A 285 -14.97 -14.25 18.00
N ASP A 286 -14.19 -13.32 18.55
CA ASP A 286 -13.63 -12.18 17.81
C ASP A 286 -12.69 -12.64 16.70
N THR A 287 -11.80 -13.59 16.98
CA THR A 287 -10.88 -14.15 15.99
C THR A 287 -11.63 -14.77 14.80
N MET A 288 -12.70 -15.53 15.08
CA MET A 288 -13.50 -16.16 14.03
C MET A 288 -14.33 -15.16 13.22
N ASN A 289 -14.82 -14.10 13.87
CA ASN A 289 -15.52 -13.00 13.22
C ASN A 289 -14.57 -12.20 12.31
N ASP A 290 -13.44 -11.72 12.85
CA ASP A 290 -12.40 -10.99 12.13
C ASP A 290 -11.93 -11.76 10.89
N LYS A 291 -11.64 -13.05 11.06
CA LYS A 291 -11.26 -13.95 9.98
C LYS A 291 -12.31 -14.01 8.88
N THR A 292 -13.58 -14.15 9.24
CA THR A 292 -14.68 -14.21 8.27
C THR A 292 -14.82 -12.88 7.51
N VAL A 293 -14.74 -11.77 8.24
CA VAL A 293 -14.83 -10.41 7.70
C VAL A 293 -13.67 -10.12 6.73
N LEU A 294 -12.42 -10.36 7.15
CA LEU A 294 -11.22 -10.11 6.34
C LEU A 294 -11.22 -10.95 5.04
N ARG A 295 -11.60 -12.23 5.13
CA ARG A 295 -11.73 -13.11 3.96
C ARG A 295 -12.75 -12.59 2.96
N SER A 296 -13.90 -12.14 3.45
CA SER A 296 -14.95 -11.57 2.60
C SER A 296 -14.50 -10.26 1.97
N MET A 297 -13.88 -9.36 2.74
CA MET A 297 -13.51 -8.01 2.29
C MET A 297 -12.42 -8.01 1.22
N LEU A 298 -11.42 -8.89 1.34
CA LEU A 298 -10.33 -9.01 0.37
C LEU A 298 -10.61 -10.07 -0.71
N ASN A 299 -11.73 -10.80 -0.61
CA ASN A 299 -12.07 -11.94 -1.45
C ASN A 299 -10.95 -13.00 -1.49
N LEU A 300 -10.41 -13.35 -0.32
CA LEU A 300 -9.23 -14.23 -0.21
C LEU A 300 -9.48 -15.66 -0.70
N LYS A 301 -10.76 -16.07 -0.82
CA LYS A 301 -11.18 -17.36 -1.36
C LYS A 301 -11.25 -17.40 -2.90
N ASN A 302 -11.00 -16.29 -3.59
CA ASN A 302 -10.95 -16.31 -5.04
C ASN A 302 -9.88 -17.31 -5.50
N ARG A 303 -10.23 -18.17 -6.47
CA ARG A 303 -9.30 -19.14 -7.08
C ARG A 303 -8.11 -18.50 -7.78
N GLU A 304 -8.23 -17.25 -8.20
CA GLU A 304 -7.15 -16.45 -8.80
C GLU A 304 -6.21 -15.84 -7.74
N ASN A 305 -6.60 -15.85 -6.46
CA ASN A 305 -5.70 -15.47 -5.38
C ASN A 305 -4.68 -16.61 -5.17
N PRO A 306 -3.38 -16.39 -5.44
CA PRO A 306 -2.35 -17.42 -5.25
C PRO A 306 -2.16 -17.82 -3.78
N PHE A 307 -2.79 -17.10 -2.85
CA PHE A 307 -2.77 -17.35 -1.41
C PHE A 307 -4.04 -17.99 -0.87
N ALA A 308 -4.98 -18.35 -1.73
CA ALA A 308 -6.23 -19.02 -1.33
C ALA A 308 -5.97 -20.35 -0.60
N TRP A 309 -4.83 -21.00 -0.82
CA TRP A 309 -4.46 -22.25 -0.13
C TRP A 309 -4.13 -22.03 1.35
N MET A 310 -3.68 -20.84 1.76
CA MET A 310 -3.42 -20.54 3.18
C MET A 310 -4.71 -20.54 4.02
N ASP A 311 -5.87 -20.41 3.37
CA ASP A 311 -7.17 -20.59 4.01
C ASP A 311 -7.46 -22.09 4.30
N ASN A 312 -7.07 -22.96 3.37
CA ASN A 312 -7.46 -24.38 3.36
C ASN A 312 -6.55 -25.31 4.19
N SER A 313 -5.62 -24.78 4.98
CA SER A 313 -4.70 -25.60 5.81
C SER A 313 -5.38 -26.30 7.00
N ARG A 314 -6.71 -26.43 6.97
CA ARG A 314 -7.44 -27.51 7.64
C ARG A 314 -8.40 -28.18 6.67
N CYS A 315 -7.93 -29.26 6.05
CA CYS A 315 -8.69 -30.50 5.77
C CYS A 315 -7.72 -31.55 5.21
N GLY A 316 -7.14 -32.38 6.09
CA GLY A 316 -6.51 -33.65 5.72
C GLY A 316 -5.00 -33.73 5.97
N LEU A 317 -4.61 -34.14 7.17
CA LEU A 317 -3.97 -35.44 7.45
C LEU A 317 -4.19 -35.77 8.94
#